data_AF-A0A529Q1S2-F1
#
_entry.id   AF-A0A529Q1S2-F1
#
_cell.length_a   1.000
_cell.length_b   1.000
_cell.length_c   1.000
_cell.angle_alpha   90.00
_cell.angle_beta   90.00
_cell.angle_gamma   90.00
#
_symmetry.space_group_name_H-M   'P 1'
#
loop_
_entity.id
_entity.type
_entity.pdbx_description
1 polymer ?
#
loop_
_entity_poly.entity_id
_entity_poly.type
_entity_poly.pdbx_seq_one_letter_code
_entity_poly.pdbx_strand_id
1 'polypeptide(L)'
;SNTPGRTQELNYFVPDGFSGEGADLPPMALVDMPGYGYASAPKDKVDEWTKLIYEYLQGRVTLKRVYVLIDARHGIKAKDEEVLTLLDKAAVSYQVVLTKTDKIKAAGVPRLIEETLAKIKKRPAAFPVV
;
A
#
# COMPACT_ATOMS: atom_id res chain seq x y z
N SER A 1 15.79 3.39 -13.98
CA SER A 1 14.87 4.35 -14.64
C SER A 1 14.27 5.21 -13.55
N ASN A 2 14.61 6.51 -13.55
CA ASN A 2 14.42 7.43 -12.43
C ASN A 2 13.19 8.34 -12.58
N THR A 3 12.29 8.02 -13.50
CA THR A 3 11.06 8.80 -13.69
C THR A 3 10.00 8.30 -12.73
N PRO A 4 9.48 9.16 -11.81
CA PRO A 4 8.34 8.81 -10.98
C PRO A 4 7.15 8.33 -11.86
N GLY A 5 6.28 7.45 -11.33
CA GLY A 5 5.00 7.11 -11.98
C GLY A 5 5.06 6.01 -13.05
N ARG A 6 6.05 5.11 -12.96
CA ARG A 6 6.29 4.06 -13.97
C ARG A 6 5.24 2.96 -13.97
N THR A 7 4.71 2.59 -12.81
CA THR A 7 3.59 1.65 -12.69
C THR A 7 2.30 2.45 -12.85
N GLN A 8 1.53 2.24 -13.93
CA GLN A 8 0.17 2.77 -14.12
C GLN A 8 -0.88 1.66 -14.13
N GLU A 9 -0.43 0.41 -14.06
CA GLU A 9 -1.23 -0.80 -14.15
C GLU A 9 -1.05 -1.62 -12.87
N LEU A 10 -1.91 -2.62 -12.67
CA LEU A 10 -1.71 -3.63 -11.63
C LEU A 10 -0.78 -4.70 -12.17
N ASN A 11 0.42 -4.83 -11.58
CA ASN A 11 1.36 -5.87 -11.98
C ASN A 11 1.21 -7.08 -11.06
N TYR A 12 0.90 -8.24 -11.62
CA TYR A 12 0.81 -9.49 -10.88
C TYR A 12 2.13 -10.25 -10.97
N PHE A 13 2.61 -10.71 -9.82
CA PHE A 13 3.75 -11.60 -9.68
C PHE A 13 3.24 -12.95 -9.18
N VAL A 14 3.22 -13.91 -10.10
CA VAL A 14 2.73 -15.27 -9.89
C VAL A 14 3.93 -16.21 -9.82
N PRO A 15 3.98 -17.15 -8.85
CA PRO A 15 5.04 -18.15 -8.76
C PRO A 15 5.09 -19.06 -10.00
N ASP A 16 6.28 -19.60 -10.30
CA ASP A 16 6.48 -20.54 -11.39
C ASP A 16 5.56 -21.77 -11.26
N GLY A 17 5.10 -22.28 -12.40
CA GLY A 17 4.20 -23.45 -12.48
C GLY A 17 2.72 -23.13 -12.34
N PHE A 18 2.35 -21.85 -12.18
CA PHE A 18 0.97 -21.37 -12.19
C PHE A 18 0.80 -20.29 -13.25
N SER A 19 -0.29 -20.34 -13.98
CA SER A 19 -0.68 -19.29 -14.94
C SER A 19 -1.27 -18.06 -14.24
N GLY A 20 -1.84 -18.22 -13.05
CA GLY A 20 -2.49 -17.12 -12.33
C GLY A 20 -3.89 -16.77 -12.84
N GLU A 21 -4.45 -17.60 -13.72
CA GLU A 21 -5.74 -17.37 -14.36
C GLU A 21 -6.68 -18.58 -14.24
N GLY A 22 -7.99 -18.32 -14.28
CA GLY A 22 -9.02 -19.36 -14.29
C GLY A 22 -8.93 -20.32 -13.10
N ALA A 23 -8.77 -21.61 -13.40
CA ALA A 23 -8.67 -22.67 -12.39
C ALA A 23 -7.24 -22.87 -11.85
N ASP A 24 -6.25 -22.19 -12.41
CA ASP A 24 -4.82 -22.39 -12.13
C ASP A 24 -4.25 -21.20 -11.34
N LEU A 25 -4.90 -20.92 -10.20
CA LEU A 25 -4.51 -19.88 -9.26
C LEU A 25 -3.38 -20.38 -8.35
N PRO A 26 -2.33 -19.57 -8.11
CA PRO A 26 -1.26 -19.93 -7.19
C PRO A 26 -1.75 -19.90 -5.72
N PRO A 27 -1.03 -20.55 -4.79
CA PRO A 27 -1.31 -20.42 -3.35
C PRO A 27 -1.12 -18.98 -2.86
N MET A 28 -0.30 -18.19 -3.55
CA MET A 28 -0.12 -16.76 -3.31
C MET A 28 0.33 -16.03 -4.59
N ALA A 29 -0.10 -14.78 -4.73
CA ALA A 29 0.44 -13.85 -5.71
C ALA A 29 0.71 -12.51 -5.03
N LEU A 30 1.72 -11.78 -5.50
CA LEU A 30 1.94 -10.39 -5.10
C LEU A 30 1.42 -9.48 -6.21
N VAL A 31 0.80 -8.37 -5.81
CA VAL A 31 0.31 -7.38 -6.76
C VAL A 31 0.96 -6.05 -6.43
N ASP A 32 1.72 -5.51 -7.38
CA ASP A 32 2.25 -4.15 -7.30
C ASP A 32 1.21 -3.19 -7.89
N MET A 33 0.83 -2.23 -7.06
CA MET A 33 -0.15 -1.21 -7.41
C MET A 33 0.58 0.09 -7.76
N PRO A 34 0.01 0.97 -8.61
CA PRO A 34 0.58 2.29 -8.79
C PRO A 34 0.66 3.06 -7.46
N GLY A 35 1.49 4.09 -7.36
CA GLY A 35 1.68 4.82 -6.11
C GLY A 35 0.71 6.01 -5.93
N TYR A 36 0.11 6.17 -4.74
CA TYR A 36 -0.78 7.30 -4.39
C TYR A 36 -0.06 8.63 -4.15
N GLY A 37 1.26 8.59 -4.03
CA GLY A 37 2.07 9.75 -3.70
C GLY A 37 2.31 10.71 -4.85
N TYR A 38 1.87 10.40 -6.08
CA TYR A 38 2.25 11.16 -7.27
C TYR A 38 1.73 12.61 -7.20
N ALA A 39 2.57 13.51 -6.70
CA ALA A 39 2.26 14.90 -6.38
C ALA A 39 2.21 15.83 -7.61
N SER A 40 2.38 15.26 -8.81
CA SER A 40 2.51 16.03 -10.05
C SER A 40 1.70 15.43 -11.21
N ALA A 41 0.70 14.58 -10.93
CA ALA A 41 -0.18 14.03 -11.95
C ALA A 41 -1.34 14.99 -12.16
N PRO A 42 -1.86 15.10 -13.40
CA PRO A 42 -3.15 15.74 -13.64
C PRO A 42 -4.22 15.14 -12.73
N LYS A 43 -5.17 15.97 -12.28
CA LYS A 43 -6.25 15.54 -11.39
C LYS A 43 -7.00 14.31 -11.93
N ASP A 44 -7.30 14.30 -13.22
CA ASP A 44 -8.01 13.20 -13.89
C ASP A 44 -7.27 11.86 -13.75
N LYS A 45 -5.94 11.86 -13.83
CA LYS A 45 -5.09 10.67 -13.64
C LYS A 45 -5.10 10.18 -12.19
N VAL A 46 -5.15 11.11 -11.23
CA VAL A 46 -5.26 10.77 -9.79
C VAL A 46 -6.63 10.16 -9.49
N ASP A 47 -7.69 10.72 -10.08
CA ASP A 47 -9.07 10.24 -9.91
C ASP A 47 -9.26 8.85 -10.55
N GLU A 48 -8.79 8.65 -11.77
CA GLU A 48 -8.80 7.35 -12.47
C GLU A 48 -8.06 6.28 -11.65
N TRP A 49 -6.89 6.63 -11.14
CA TRP A 49 -6.10 5.71 -10.35
C TRP A 49 -6.73 5.41 -8.98
N THR A 50 -7.28 6.42 -8.30
CA THR A 50 -8.03 6.24 -7.04
C THR A 50 -9.23 5.31 -7.24
N LYS A 51 -9.93 5.46 -8.36
CA LYS A 51 -11.03 4.58 -8.75
C LYS A 51 -10.53 3.14 -8.99
N LEU A 52 -9.44 2.95 -9.74
CA LEU A 52 -8.85 1.63 -9.99
C LEU A 52 -8.50 0.90 -8.70
N ILE A 53 -7.83 1.59 -7.75
CA ILE A 53 -7.52 1.02 -6.43
C ILE A 53 -8.80 0.59 -5.73
N TYR A 54 -9.78 1.51 -5.66
CA TYR A 54 -10.99 1.27 -4.91
C TYR A 54 -11.75 0.06 -5.46
N GLU A 55 -11.88 -0.02 -6.79
CA GLU A 55 -12.47 -1.18 -7.49
C GLU A 55 -11.66 -2.46 -7.30
N TYR A 56 -10.33 -2.38 -7.29
CA TYR A 56 -9.46 -3.54 -7.06
C TYR A 56 -9.57 -4.09 -5.63
N LEU A 57 -9.65 -3.18 -4.65
CA LEU A 57 -9.64 -3.50 -3.23
C LEU A 57 -11.01 -3.95 -2.72
N GLN A 58 -12.11 -3.39 -3.26
CA GLN A 58 -13.45 -3.69 -2.78
C GLN A 58 -13.93 -5.08 -3.26
N GLY A 59 -14.36 -5.93 -2.33
CA GLY A 59 -15.09 -7.18 -2.64
C GLY A 59 -14.24 -8.33 -3.17
N ARG A 60 -12.91 -8.18 -3.25
CA ARG A 60 -12.01 -9.23 -3.73
C ARG A 60 -11.70 -10.26 -2.63
N VAL A 61 -12.38 -11.39 -2.66
CA VAL A 61 -12.22 -12.49 -1.66
C VAL A 61 -10.80 -13.09 -1.61
N THR A 62 -10.05 -12.98 -2.70
CA THR A 62 -8.66 -13.46 -2.80
C THR A 62 -7.65 -12.48 -2.23
N LEU A 63 -8.01 -11.20 -2.04
CA LEU A 63 -7.13 -10.21 -1.44
C LEU A 63 -7.07 -10.45 0.08
N LYS A 64 -5.88 -10.83 0.57
CA LYS A 64 -5.69 -11.15 1.99
C LYS A 64 -5.16 -9.99 2.83
N ARG A 65 -4.31 -9.15 2.25
CA ARG A 65 -3.71 -7.99 2.94
C ARG A 65 -3.15 -6.99 1.95
N VAL A 66 -3.25 -5.71 2.29
CA VAL A 66 -2.52 -4.62 1.63
C VAL A 66 -1.32 -4.21 2.46
N TYR A 67 -0.17 -4.01 1.83
CA TYR A 67 1.00 -3.44 2.50
C TYR A 67 1.18 -1.98 2.08
N VAL A 68 1.07 -1.06 3.04
CA VAL A 68 1.21 0.38 2.80
C VAL A 68 2.65 0.78 3.10
N LEU A 69 3.41 1.06 2.03
CA LEU A 69 4.84 1.37 2.13
C LEU A 69 5.04 2.86 2.43
N ILE A 70 5.56 3.16 3.62
CA ILE A 70 5.79 4.53 4.09
C ILE A 70 7.29 4.79 4.19
N ASP A 71 7.75 5.92 3.66
CA ASP A 71 9.16 6.30 3.70
C ASP A 71 9.55 6.78 5.12
N ALA A 72 10.46 6.06 5.77
CA ALA A 72 10.84 6.31 7.16
C ALA A 72 11.47 7.69 7.41
N ARG A 73 11.96 8.35 6.35
CA ARG A 73 12.50 9.73 6.46
C ARG A 73 11.43 10.76 6.79
N HIS A 74 10.16 10.44 6.55
CA HIS A 74 9.06 11.37 6.68
C HIS A 74 7.92 10.84 7.56
N GLY A 75 7.79 9.53 7.71
CA GLY A 75 6.63 8.91 8.37
C GLY A 75 5.33 9.15 7.59
N ILE A 76 4.20 8.89 8.25
CA ILE A 76 2.85 9.09 7.70
C ILE A 76 2.63 10.58 7.36
N LYS A 77 2.36 10.88 6.08
CA LYS A 77 1.96 12.20 5.56
C LYS A 77 0.44 12.27 5.32
N ALA A 78 -0.07 13.46 5.01
CA ALA A 78 -1.49 13.68 4.72
C ALA A 78 -2.05 12.75 3.63
N LYS A 79 -1.30 12.52 2.54
CA LYS A 79 -1.71 11.60 1.47
C LYS A 79 -1.78 10.14 1.94
N ASP A 80 -0.90 9.72 2.85
CA ASP A 80 -0.99 8.40 3.45
C ASP A 80 -2.29 8.30 4.27
N GLU A 81 -2.63 9.31 5.07
CA GLU A 81 -3.86 9.34 5.88
C GLU A 81 -5.14 9.21 5.02
N GLU A 82 -5.15 9.80 3.81
CA GLU A 82 -6.24 9.65 2.84
C GLU A 82 -6.39 8.19 2.38
N VAL A 83 -5.28 7.53 2.02
CA VAL A 83 -5.29 6.12 1.61
C VAL A 83 -5.65 5.19 2.76
N LEU A 84 -5.12 5.42 3.95
CA LEU A 84 -5.50 4.64 5.14
C LEU A 84 -7.02 4.76 5.41
N THR A 85 -7.59 5.95 5.20
CA THR A 85 -9.03 6.18 5.35
C THR A 85 -9.85 5.46 4.28
N LEU A 86 -9.36 5.40 3.05
CA LEU A 86 -9.99 4.62 1.98
C LEU A 86 -9.99 3.13 2.32
N LEU A 87 -8.87 2.60 2.81
CA LEU A 87 -8.73 1.20 3.23
C LEU A 87 -9.66 0.85 4.40
N ASP A 88 -9.76 1.74 5.39
CA ASP A 88 -10.71 1.61 6.51
C ASP A 88 -12.16 1.53 6.01
N LYS A 89 -12.56 2.41 5.08
CA LYS A 89 -13.91 2.42 4.49
C LYS A 89 -14.21 1.20 3.65
N ALA A 90 -13.21 0.68 2.93
CA ALA A 90 -13.32 -0.52 2.12
C ALA A 90 -13.27 -1.83 2.96
N ALA A 91 -13.09 -1.72 4.28
CA ALA A 91 -12.89 -2.85 5.19
C ALA A 91 -11.73 -3.79 4.75
N VAL A 92 -10.69 -3.22 4.15
CA VAL A 92 -9.53 -3.98 3.65
C VAL A 92 -8.41 -3.95 4.68
N SER A 93 -8.09 -5.11 5.24
CA SER A 93 -6.99 -5.22 6.19
C SER A 93 -5.66 -4.83 5.55
N TYR A 94 -4.94 -3.92 6.21
CA TYR A 94 -3.65 -3.44 5.74
C TYR A 94 -2.59 -3.39 6.83
N GLN A 95 -1.33 -3.50 6.45
CA GLN A 95 -0.18 -3.37 7.33
C GLN A 95 0.72 -2.25 6.83
N VAL A 96 1.11 -1.34 7.72
CA VAL A 96 2.10 -0.31 7.40
C VAL A 96 3.49 -0.93 7.44
N VAL A 97 4.33 -0.59 6.46
CA VAL A 97 5.74 -0.99 6.40
C VAL A 97 6.59 0.26 6.29
N LEU A 98 7.46 0.48 7.27
CA LEU A 98 8.43 1.59 7.22
C LEU A 98 9.63 1.21 6.35
N THR A 99 9.69 1.80 5.17
CA THR A 99 10.75 1.60 4.18
C THR A 99 11.91 2.59 4.38
N LYS A 100 13.09 2.26 3.83
CA LYS A 100 14.27 3.15 3.83
C LYS A 100 14.73 3.56 5.24
N THR A 101 14.62 2.66 6.20
CA THR A 101 15.09 2.87 7.58
C THR A 101 16.61 3.09 7.65
N ASP A 102 17.36 2.63 6.63
CA ASP A 102 18.79 2.93 6.45
C ASP A 102 19.09 4.42 6.24
N LYS A 103 18.08 5.23 5.87
CA LYS A 103 18.23 6.67 5.63
C LYS A 103 17.96 7.53 6.86
N ILE A 104 17.64 6.94 8.00
CA ILE A 104 17.50 7.63 9.28
C ILE A 104 18.50 7.08 10.29
N LYS A 105 18.74 7.84 11.37
CA LYS A 105 19.59 7.34 12.47
C LYS A 105 18.91 6.12 13.09
N ALA A 106 19.66 5.03 13.33
CA ALA A 106 19.12 3.80 13.92
C ALA A 106 18.35 4.04 15.22
N ALA A 107 18.83 4.95 16.07
CA ALA A 107 18.16 5.35 17.31
C ALA A 107 16.78 6.00 17.10
N GLY A 108 16.47 6.51 15.91
CA GLY A 108 15.17 7.09 15.57
C GLY A 108 14.13 6.07 15.11
N VAL A 109 14.54 4.85 14.74
CA VAL A 109 13.62 3.82 14.22
C VAL A 109 12.59 3.38 15.28
N PRO A 110 12.97 3.07 16.54
CA PRO A 110 11.98 2.66 17.56
C PRO A 110 10.94 3.74 17.81
N ARG A 111 11.37 5.00 17.90
CA ARG A 111 10.47 6.15 18.07
C ARG A 111 9.49 6.29 16.91
N LEU A 112 9.96 6.12 15.67
CA LEU A 112 9.09 6.18 14.49
C LEU A 112 8.06 5.05 14.47
N ILE A 113 8.44 3.84 14.90
CA ILE A 113 7.53 2.70 15.05
C ILE A 113 6.44 3.04 16.08
N GLU A 114 6.81 3.55 17.25
CA GLU A 114 5.85 3.95 18.30
C GLU A 114 4.89 5.05 17.82
N GLU A 115 5.41 6.10 17.16
CA GLU A 115 4.60 7.17 16.59
C GLU A 115 3.63 6.64 15.51
N THR A 116 4.08 5.70 14.69
CA THR A 116 3.25 5.06 13.65
C THR A 116 2.18 4.18 14.26
N LEU A 117 2.52 3.33 15.24
CA LEU A 117 1.58 2.49 15.98
C LEU A 117 0.51 3.33 16.68
N ALA A 118 0.92 4.45 17.31
CA ALA A 118 -0.01 5.37 17.96
C ALA A 118 -1.03 5.97 16.97
N LYS A 119 -0.60 6.32 15.76
CA LYS A 119 -1.48 6.84 14.70
C LYS A 119 -2.45 5.80 14.16
N ILE A 120 -1.99 4.58 13.93
CA ILE A 120 -2.84 3.53 13.33
C ILE A 120 -3.72 2.79 14.35
N LYS A 121 -3.46 2.90 15.66
CA LYS A 121 -4.20 2.20 16.72
C LYS A 121 -5.73 2.39 16.67
N LYS A 122 -6.19 3.55 16.20
CA LYS A 122 -7.63 3.87 16.11
C LYS A 122 -8.26 3.48 14.77
N ARG A 123 -7.47 2.97 13.82
CA ARG A 123 -7.92 2.62 12.48
C ARG A 123 -8.36 1.16 12.44
N PRO A 124 -9.63 0.86 12.15
CA PRO A 124 -10.20 -0.47 12.31
C PRO A 124 -9.60 -1.52 11.36
N ALA A 125 -9.11 -1.12 10.19
CA ALA A 125 -8.53 -2.05 9.23
C ALA A 125 -7.00 -2.23 9.37
N ALA A 126 -6.36 -1.45 10.24
CA ALA A 126 -4.92 -1.51 10.46
C ALA A 126 -4.51 -2.78 11.21
N PHE A 127 -3.50 -3.46 10.69
CA PHE A 127 -2.82 -4.54 11.39
C PHE A 127 -2.00 -3.95 12.55
N PRO A 128 -2.01 -4.56 13.76
CA PRO A 128 -1.45 -3.95 14.97
C PRO A 128 0.09 -4.02 15.04
N VAL A 129 0.78 -4.23 13.92
CA VAL A 129 2.23 -4.36 13.80
C VAL A 129 2.72 -3.51 12.63
N VAL A 130 3.86 -2.85 12.82
CA VAL A 130 4.55 -1.97 11.85
C VAL A 130 5.96 -2.48 11.64
#